data_AF-A0A1B6L010-F1
#
_entry.id   AF-A0A1B6L010-F1
#
_cell.length_a   1.000
_cell.length_b   1.000
_cell.length_c   1.000
_cell.angle_alpha   90.00
_cell.angle_beta   90.00
_cell.angle_gamma   90.00
#
_symmetry.space_group_name_H-M   'P 1'
#
loop_
_entity.id
_entity.type
_entity.pdbx_description
1 polymer ?
#
loop_
_entity_poly.entity_id
_entity_poly.type
_entity_poly.pdbx_seq_one_letter_code
_entity_poly.pdbx_strand_id
1 'polypeptide(L)'
;VDDWLPLQGLGVEAFGSLELKLTSTHPGRMITAGSVSEYIPTVDVITVHVWQDGEFKDVIVEIENQSCQKEWLGGYRNKLTKLEYHHASSQTAPRERKVFDYPEPGVISPLLFHRDTQTPFPLKDVKVNTSVDKGTQLWRSDLYIPADRDTILTSKPFQSYSEWLTINNVEEKVIKLQRTVRRWLHQVRIS
;
A
#
# COMPACT_ATOMS: atom_id res chain seq x y z
N VAL A 1 0.95 19.00 43.08
CA VAL A 1 1.81 17.83 42.83
C VAL A 1 3.09 18.42 42.31
N ASP A 2 4.22 18.24 42.98
CA ASP A 2 5.47 18.85 42.55
C ASP A 2 5.84 18.30 41.16
N ASP A 3 6.05 19.19 40.19
CA ASP A 3 6.23 18.86 38.76
C ASP A 3 7.55 18.15 38.44
N TRP A 4 8.33 17.77 39.45
CA TRP A 4 9.71 17.25 39.32
C TRP A 4 9.95 16.00 40.17
N LEU A 5 9.00 15.06 40.18
CA LEU A 5 9.22 13.77 40.84
C LEU A 5 10.22 12.93 40.00
N PRO A 6 11.40 12.58 40.54
CA PRO A 6 12.35 11.74 39.81
C PRO A 6 11.79 10.32 39.62
N LEU A 7 12.23 9.60 38.58
CA LEU A 7 11.77 8.23 38.29
C LEU A 7 12.01 7.25 39.45
N GLN A 8 13.06 7.47 40.23
CA GLN A 8 13.32 6.71 41.46
C GLN A 8 12.19 6.89 42.51
N GLY A 9 11.57 8.08 42.55
CA GLY A 9 10.39 8.37 43.37
C GLY A 9 9.12 7.64 42.92
N LEU A 10 9.11 7.09 41.71
CA LEU A 10 8.06 6.19 41.19
C LEU A 10 8.38 4.70 41.45
N GLY A 11 9.47 4.40 42.17
CA GLY A 11 9.88 3.03 42.50
C GLY A 11 10.68 2.33 41.38
N VAL A 12 11.19 3.08 40.40
CA VAL A 12 12.00 2.53 39.31
C VAL A 12 13.45 2.35 39.78
N GLU A 13 13.94 1.11 39.77
CA GLU A 13 15.34 0.78 40.05
C GLU A 13 16.25 1.06 38.84
N ALA A 14 17.56 1.10 39.05
CA ALA A 14 18.52 1.24 37.95
C ALA A 14 18.35 0.09 36.95
N PHE A 15 18.18 0.41 35.65
CA PHE A 15 17.85 -0.54 34.57
C PHE A 15 16.47 -1.21 34.68
N GLY A 16 15.58 -0.70 35.53
CA GLY A 16 14.20 -1.18 35.66
C GLY A 16 13.28 -0.67 34.53
N SER A 17 12.20 -1.41 34.27
CA SER A 17 11.14 -1.02 33.35
C SER A 17 9.95 -0.41 34.09
N LEU A 18 9.36 0.66 33.53
CA LEU A 18 8.13 1.27 34.03
C LEU A 18 6.98 1.02 33.06
N GLU A 19 5.90 0.39 33.52
CA GLU A 19 4.67 0.22 32.74
C GLU A 19 3.72 1.38 33.02
N LEU A 20 3.32 2.10 31.96
CA LEU A 20 2.38 3.21 32.04
C LEU A 20 1.06 2.82 31.39
N LYS A 21 -0.03 2.87 32.16
CA LYS A 21 -1.38 2.63 31.65
C LYS A 21 -2.15 3.93 31.53
N LEU A 22 -2.54 4.29 30.31
CA LEU A 22 -3.38 5.44 30.05
C LEU A 22 -4.86 5.04 30.05
N THR A 23 -5.68 5.74 30.84
CA THR A 23 -7.14 5.54 30.88
C THR A 23 -7.86 6.86 30.72
N SER A 24 -8.94 6.90 29.93
CA SER A 24 -9.78 8.10 29.81
C SER A 24 -10.71 8.22 31.01
N THR A 25 -10.86 9.43 31.55
CA THR A 25 -11.81 9.75 32.61
C THR A 25 -13.23 10.03 32.07
N HIS A 26 -13.41 10.15 30.76
CA HIS A 26 -14.71 10.41 30.14
C HIS A 26 -15.45 9.11 29.79
N PRO A 27 -16.71 8.92 30.25
CA PRO A 27 -17.44 7.65 30.13
C PRO A 27 -17.88 7.26 28.70
N GLY A 28 -17.53 8.04 27.68
CA GLY A 28 -17.83 7.75 26.27
C GLY A 28 -16.64 7.83 25.31
N ARG A 29 -15.43 8.13 25.82
CA ARG A 29 -14.24 8.28 24.98
C ARG A 29 -13.26 7.14 25.27
N MET A 30 -13.42 6.05 24.53
CA MET A 30 -12.41 5.00 24.50
C MET A 30 -11.18 5.48 23.74
N ILE A 31 -10.00 5.26 24.31
CA ILE A 31 -8.74 5.44 23.58
C ILE A 31 -8.54 4.17 22.75
N THR A 32 -8.88 4.24 21.46
CA THR A 32 -8.77 3.12 20.52
C THR A 32 -7.40 3.15 19.84
N ALA A 33 -6.77 2.00 19.58
CA ALA A 33 -5.46 1.91 18.93
C ALA A 33 -5.35 2.73 17.62
N GLY A 34 -6.43 2.78 16.83
CA GLY A 34 -6.50 3.61 15.61
C GLY A 34 -6.35 5.12 15.85
N SER A 35 -6.91 5.65 16.94
CA SER A 35 -6.80 7.07 17.32
C SER A 35 -5.43 7.45 17.89
N VAL A 36 -4.66 6.46 18.36
CA VAL A 36 -3.30 6.63 18.88
C VAL A 36 -2.27 6.53 17.76
N SER A 37 -2.54 5.71 16.72
CA SER A 37 -1.59 5.48 15.62
C SER A 37 -1.43 6.65 14.64
N GLU A 38 -2.41 7.57 14.57
CA GLU A 38 -2.40 8.67 13.60
C GLU A 38 -1.32 9.74 13.88
N TYR A 39 -0.74 9.77 15.09
CA TYR A 39 0.12 10.87 15.55
C TYR A 39 1.37 10.47 16.35
N ILE A 40 1.84 9.23 16.27
CA ILE A 40 3.10 8.86 16.94
C ILE A 40 4.24 8.89 15.92
N PRO A 41 5.21 9.82 16.03
CA PRO A 41 6.49 9.63 15.36
C PRO A 41 7.14 8.36 15.94
N THR A 42 7.53 7.45 15.06
CA THR A 42 8.15 6.14 15.32
C THR A 42 9.55 6.29 15.93
N VAL A 43 9.66 6.95 17.07
CA VAL A 43 10.92 7.03 17.79
C VAL A 43 10.78 6.12 18.99
N ASP A 44 11.22 4.88 18.81
CA ASP A 44 11.27 3.85 19.84
C ASP A 44 12.42 4.10 20.84
N VAL A 45 13.05 5.29 20.79
CA VAL A 45 14.21 5.68 21.57
C VAL A 45 14.15 7.17 21.91
N ILE A 46 14.17 7.53 23.19
CA ILE A 46 14.27 8.93 23.64
C ILE A 46 15.55 9.13 24.46
N THR A 47 16.12 10.34 24.40
CA THR A 47 17.19 10.76 25.31
C THR A 47 16.57 11.48 26.49
N VAL A 48 16.80 10.97 27.70
CA VAL A 48 16.29 11.54 28.95
C VAL A 48 17.47 12.14 29.73
N HIS A 49 17.33 13.41 30.13
CA HIS A 49 18.28 14.08 31.00
C HIS A 49 17.97 13.73 32.46
N VAL A 50 18.83 12.94 33.10
CA VAL A 50 18.66 12.48 34.48
C VAL A 50 19.66 13.22 35.38
N TRP A 51 19.18 13.75 36.50
CA TRP A 51 20.04 14.33 37.53
C TRP A 51 20.59 13.22 38.43
N GLN A 52 21.91 13.05 38.47
CA GLN A 52 22.57 12.06 39.32
C GLN A 52 23.87 12.63 39.89
N ASP A 53 24.06 12.53 41.20
CA ASP A 53 25.29 12.92 41.90
C ASP A 53 25.80 14.35 41.63
N GLY A 54 24.89 15.30 41.42
CA GLY A 54 25.22 16.72 41.19
C GLY A 54 25.52 17.09 39.74
N GLU A 55 25.35 16.16 38.80
CA GLU A 55 25.53 16.38 37.36
C GLU A 55 24.33 15.84 36.56
N PHE A 56 24.03 16.48 35.42
CA PHE A 56 23.06 15.95 34.46
C PHE A 56 23.74 14.93 33.53
N LYS A 57 23.12 13.76 33.38
CA LYS A 57 23.56 12.72 32.44
C LYS A 57 22.46 12.40 31.45
N ASP A 58 22.86 12.19 30.20
CA ASP A 58 21.96 11.81 29.11
C ASP A 58 21.86 10.28 29.08
N VAL A 59 20.64 9.77 29.27
CA VAL A 59 20.34 8.33 29.24
C VAL A 59 19.45 8.04 28.06
N ILE A 60 19.83 7.03 27.27
CA ILE A 60 19.02 6.53 26.16
C ILE A 60 17.99 5.56 26.74
N VAL A 61 16.72 5.80 26.45
CA VAL A 61 15.58 4.99 26.90
C VAL A 61 14.83 4.47 25.69
N GLU A 62 14.67 3.16 25.61
CA GLU A 62 13.83 2.52 24.60
C GLU A 62 12.36 2.54 25.04
N ILE A 63 11.47 2.87 24.10
CA ILE A 63 10.02 2.90 24.31
C ILE A 63 9.40 1.77 23.50
N GLU A 64 8.83 0.79 24.18
CA GLU A 64 8.04 -0.25 23.53
C GLU A 64 6.56 0.14 23.49
N ASN A 65 5.99 0.26 22.29
CA ASN A 65 4.56 0.53 22.12
C ASN A 65 3.76 -0.78 22.03
N GLN A 66 3.08 -1.14 23.13
CA GLN A 66 2.20 -2.31 23.18
C GLN A 66 0.73 -2.01 22.82
N SER A 67 0.41 -0.85 22.21
CA SER A 67 -0.98 -0.50 21.86
C SER A 67 -1.59 -1.37 20.75
N CYS A 68 -0.76 -1.96 19.88
CA CYS A 68 -1.17 -2.89 18.83
C CYS A 68 -0.68 -4.30 19.16
N GLN A 69 -1.24 -4.92 20.20
CA GLN A 69 -1.04 -6.34 20.43
C GLN A 69 -1.95 -7.13 19.48
N LYS A 70 -1.37 -8.13 18.81
CA LYS A 70 -2.15 -9.10 18.03
C LYS A 70 -3.15 -9.77 18.98
N GLU A 71 -4.44 -9.66 18.66
CA GLU A 71 -5.47 -10.35 19.43
C GLU A 71 -5.22 -11.87 19.47
N TRP A 72 -5.52 -12.48 20.61
CA TRP A 72 -5.46 -13.93 20.74
C TRP A 72 -6.54 -14.59 19.88
N LEU A 73 -6.16 -15.04 18.69
CA LEU A 73 -7.07 -15.72 17.75
C LEU A 73 -7.25 -17.21 18.02
N GLY A 74 -6.84 -17.69 19.20
CA GLY A 74 -6.79 -19.12 19.51
C GLY A 74 -5.53 -19.82 18.98
N GLY A 75 -5.51 -21.14 19.16
CA GLY A 75 -4.38 -21.97 18.79
C GLY A 75 -4.55 -23.39 19.29
N TYR A 76 -3.57 -24.24 19.00
CA TYR A 76 -3.52 -25.61 19.52
C TYR A 76 -2.24 -25.84 20.31
N ARG A 77 -2.34 -26.64 21.36
CA ARG A 77 -1.19 -27.05 22.17
C ARG A 77 -0.87 -28.50 21.91
N ASN A 78 0.37 -28.79 21.51
CA ASN A 78 0.83 -30.16 21.40
C ASN A 78 0.95 -30.76 22.80
N LYS A 79 0.26 -31.88 23.07
CA LYS A 79 0.21 -32.48 24.40
C LYS A 79 1.57 -33.02 24.88
N LEU A 80 2.42 -33.45 23.95
CA LEU A 80 3.69 -34.14 24.20
C LEU A 80 4.86 -33.16 24.28
N THR A 81 4.96 -32.22 23.33
CA THR A 81 6.03 -31.21 23.32
C THR A 81 5.67 -29.93 24.09
N LYS A 82 4.41 -29.79 24.51
CA LYS A 82 3.84 -28.61 25.19
C LYS A 82 3.90 -27.30 24.40
N LEU A 83 4.38 -27.33 23.16
CA LEU A 83 4.43 -26.19 22.25
C LEU A 83 3.02 -25.72 21.89
N GLU A 84 2.84 -24.40 21.91
CA GLU A 84 1.61 -23.71 21.54
C GLU A 84 1.76 -23.13 20.14
N TYR A 85 0.77 -23.39 19.29
CA TYR A 85 0.73 -22.93 17.91
C TYR A 85 -0.43 -21.96 17.77
N HIS A 86 -0.11 -20.69 17.55
CA HIS A 86 -1.11 -19.64 17.41
C HIS A 86 -1.71 -19.63 16.00
N HIS A 87 -3.01 -19.36 15.90
CA HIS A 87 -3.61 -19.10 14.59
C HIS A 87 -3.02 -17.81 13.98
N ALA A 88 -2.71 -17.87 12.68
CA ALA A 88 -2.26 -16.71 11.93
C ALA A 88 -3.45 -15.78 11.66
N SER A 89 -3.28 -14.49 11.89
CA SER A 89 -4.20 -13.48 11.37
C SER A 89 -3.96 -13.36 9.86
N SER A 90 -5.02 -13.41 9.06
CA SER A 90 -4.91 -13.03 7.65
C SER A 90 -4.96 -11.51 7.56
N GLN A 91 -3.99 -10.91 6.88
CA GLN A 91 -3.91 -9.45 6.68
C GLN A 91 -5.10 -8.91 5.86
N THR A 92 -5.78 -9.78 5.11
CA THR A 92 -6.88 -9.38 4.24
C THR A 92 -8.21 -9.63 4.94
N ALA A 93 -8.99 -8.57 5.14
CA ALA A 93 -10.38 -8.70 5.57
C ALA A 93 -11.13 -9.60 4.58
N PRO A 94 -11.86 -10.63 5.06
CA PRO A 94 -12.68 -11.44 4.18
C PRO A 94 -13.71 -10.54 3.50
N ARG A 95 -13.93 -10.75 2.19
CA ARG A 95 -14.95 -10.02 1.44
C ARG A 95 -16.30 -10.17 2.15
N GLU A 96 -16.99 -9.06 2.36
CA GLU A 96 -18.38 -9.10 2.84
C GLU A 96 -19.19 -10.01 1.93
N ARG A 97 -19.74 -11.07 2.52
CA ARG A 97 -20.61 -12.00 1.81
C ARG A 97 -21.88 -11.25 1.45
N LYS A 98 -22.07 -11.00 0.16
CA LYS A 98 -23.35 -10.51 -0.34
C LYS A 98 -24.40 -11.57 -0.03
N VAL A 99 -25.35 -11.25 0.84
CA VAL A 99 -26.60 -12.00 0.91
C VAL A 99 -27.25 -11.78 -0.45
N PHE A 100 -27.46 -12.85 -1.21
CA PHE A 100 -28.22 -12.76 -2.45
C PHE A 100 -29.68 -12.52 -2.06
N ASP A 101 -30.15 -11.28 -2.23
CA ASP A 101 -31.56 -10.94 -2.11
C ASP A 101 -32.30 -11.63 -3.27
N TYR A 102 -33.13 -12.62 -2.95
CA TYR A 102 -34.10 -13.13 -3.91
C TYR A 102 -35.21 -12.09 -4.08
N PRO A 103 -35.83 -12.01 -5.29
CA PRO A 103 -36.93 -11.08 -5.54
C PRO A 103 -38.19 -11.36 -4.70
N GLU A 104 -38.26 -12.50 -4.00
CA GLU A 104 -39.39 -12.82 -3.13
C GLU A 104 -39.16 -12.37 -1.67
N PRO A 105 -40.06 -11.56 -1.09
CA PRO A 105 -39.97 -11.13 0.30
C PRO A 105 -40.05 -12.33 1.26
N GLY A 106 -39.00 -12.54 2.06
CA GLY A 106 -38.99 -13.50 3.18
C GLY A 106 -38.17 -14.79 2.96
N VAL A 107 -37.57 -14.99 1.79
CA VAL A 107 -36.71 -16.15 1.53
C VAL A 107 -35.24 -15.80 1.80
N ILE A 108 -34.73 -16.19 2.97
CA ILE A 108 -33.32 -16.09 3.31
C ILE A 108 -32.60 -17.27 2.64
N SER A 109 -31.67 -16.99 1.73
CA SER A 109 -30.87 -18.04 1.07
C SER A 109 -30.06 -18.85 2.10
N PRO A 110 -30.02 -20.19 2.02
CA PRO A 110 -29.12 -20.98 2.85
C PRO A 110 -27.67 -20.62 2.48
N LEU A 111 -26.81 -20.47 3.50
CA LEU A 111 -25.39 -20.21 3.32
C LEU A 111 -24.76 -21.35 2.49
N LEU A 112 -24.58 -21.12 1.19
CA LEU A 112 -23.89 -22.05 0.31
C LEU A 112 -22.40 -22.02 0.64
N PHE A 113 -21.89 -23.09 1.26
CA PHE A 113 -20.47 -23.25 1.55
C PHE A 113 -19.70 -23.65 0.28
N HIS A 114 -19.57 -22.72 -0.66
CA HIS A 114 -18.72 -22.87 -1.83
C HIS A 114 -17.37 -22.19 -1.61
N ARG A 115 -16.33 -22.80 -2.15
CA ARG A 115 -14.92 -22.42 -1.98
C ARG A 115 -14.59 -21.36 -3.04
N ASP A 116 -15.09 -20.14 -2.85
CA ASP A 116 -14.76 -19.04 -3.75
C ASP A 116 -13.27 -18.69 -3.63
N THR A 117 -12.58 -18.72 -4.77
CA THR A 117 -11.15 -18.42 -4.88
C THR A 117 -10.88 -16.92 -4.79
N GLN A 118 -9.88 -16.58 -3.98
CA GLN A 118 -9.41 -15.23 -3.67
C GLN A 118 -8.65 -14.60 -4.85
N THR A 119 -9.34 -14.25 -5.93
CA THR A 119 -8.84 -13.25 -6.89
C THR A 119 -10.00 -12.36 -7.31
N PRO A 120 -10.23 -11.22 -6.63
CA PRO A 120 -11.39 -10.36 -6.84
C PRO A 120 -11.28 -9.49 -8.09
N PHE A 121 -10.16 -9.52 -8.81
CA PHE A 121 -9.92 -8.68 -9.98
C PHE A 121 -10.11 -9.48 -11.28
N PRO A 122 -10.74 -8.89 -12.31
CA PRO A 122 -10.73 -9.50 -13.63
C PRO A 122 -9.28 -9.64 -14.11
N LEU A 123 -8.98 -10.76 -14.76
CA LEU A 123 -7.70 -10.94 -15.44
C LEU A 123 -7.51 -9.80 -16.43
N LYS A 124 -6.37 -9.12 -16.33
CA LYS A 124 -5.99 -8.05 -17.26
C LYS A 124 -4.90 -8.59 -18.19
N ASP A 125 -5.20 -8.61 -19.48
CA ASP A 125 -4.20 -8.91 -20.48
C ASP A 125 -3.17 -7.77 -20.55
N VAL A 126 -1.91 -8.10 -20.30
CA VAL A 126 -0.78 -7.18 -20.44
C VAL A 126 0.12 -7.72 -21.54
N LYS A 127 0.31 -6.92 -22.60
CA LYS A 127 1.25 -7.26 -23.68
C LYS A 127 2.67 -6.88 -23.28
N VAL A 128 3.61 -7.77 -23.56
CA VAL A 128 5.04 -7.54 -23.38
C VAL A 128 5.70 -7.61 -24.76
N ASN A 129 6.62 -6.68 -25.03
CA ASN A 129 7.44 -6.71 -26.24
C ASN A 129 8.83 -7.27 -25.90
N THR A 130 9.40 -8.08 -26.80
CA THR A 130 10.78 -8.57 -26.71
C THR A 130 11.70 -7.73 -27.58
N SER A 131 13.01 -7.81 -27.34
CA SER A 131 14.00 -7.24 -28.26
C SER A 131 13.91 -7.89 -29.65
N VAL A 132 14.13 -7.10 -30.69
CA VAL A 132 14.18 -7.56 -32.08
C VAL A 132 15.53 -7.19 -32.65
N ASP A 133 16.30 -8.20 -33.05
CA ASP A 133 17.61 -8.00 -33.67
C ASP A 133 17.48 -7.85 -35.18
N LYS A 134 18.24 -6.91 -35.76
CA LYS A 134 18.30 -6.63 -37.19
C LYS A 134 19.78 -6.51 -37.58
N GLY A 135 20.20 -7.30 -38.56
CA GLY A 135 21.53 -7.21 -39.16
C GLY A 135 21.47 -6.54 -40.52
N THR A 136 22.47 -5.71 -40.84
CA THR A 136 22.68 -5.15 -42.17
C THR A 136 24.01 -5.64 -42.71
N GLN A 137 24.04 -5.97 -44.00
CA GLN A 137 25.26 -6.38 -44.70
C GLN A 137 25.41 -5.51 -45.95
N LEU A 138 26.59 -4.92 -46.13
CA LEU A 138 26.91 -4.17 -47.34
C LEU A 138 27.09 -5.11 -48.53
N TRP A 139 26.81 -4.62 -49.73
CA TRP A 139 27.07 -5.38 -50.95
C TRP A 139 28.57 -5.69 -51.08
N ARG A 140 28.88 -6.92 -51.51
CA ARG A 140 30.24 -7.40 -51.72
C ARG A 140 30.30 -8.27 -52.97
N SER A 141 31.44 -8.26 -53.65
CA SER A 141 31.67 -9.02 -54.87
C SER A 141 32.10 -10.48 -54.63
N ASP A 142 32.58 -10.80 -53.42
CA ASP A 142 33.09 -12.13 -53.06
C ASP A 142 32.01 -13.08 -52.51
N LEU A 143 30.80 -12.57 -52.25
CA LEU A 143 29.70 -13.32 -51.67
C LEU A 143 28.38 -12.90 -52.32
N TYR A 144 27.54 -13.89 -52.68
CA TYR A 144 26.19 -13.61 -53.12
C TYR A 144 25.32 -13.15 -51.94
N ILE A 145 24.80 -11.92 -52.03
CA ILE A 145 23.88 -11.33 -51.06
C ILE A 145 22.55 -11.07 -51.79
N PRO A 146 21.45 -11.73 -51.39
CA PRO A 146 20.16 -11.56 -52.07
C PRO A 146 19.56 -10.18 -51.76
N ALA A 147 19.11 -9.50 -52.81
CA ALA A 147 18.40 -8.21 -52.74
C ALA A 147 16.98 -8.31 -53.34
N ASP A 148 16.47 -9.54 -53.53
CA ASP A 148 15.19 -9.83 -54.18
C ASP A 148 13.98 -9.33 -53.38
N ARG A 149 14.11 -9.22 -52.06
CA ARG A 149 13.08 -8.70 -51.15
C ARG A 149 13.29 -7.24 -50.76
N ASP A 150 14.33 -6.60 -51.28
CA ASP A 150 14.63 -5.21 -50.96
C ASP A 150 13.68 -4.27 -51.70
N THR A 151 13.29 -3.18 -51.04
CA THR A 151 12.41 -2.15 -51.62
C THR A 151 13.16 -0.86 -51.80
N ILE A 152 13.13 -0.30 -53.01
CA ILE A 152 13.68 1.03 -53.30
C ILE A 152 12.64 2.07 -52.87
N LEU A 153 13.01 2.96 -51.95
CA LEU A 153 12.14 4.02 -51.44
C LEU A 153 12.64 5.39 -51.91
N THR A 154 11.73 6.22 -52.42
CA THR A 154 12.03 7.64 -52.71
C THR A 154 11.98 8.44 -51.41
N SER A 155 13.00 9.26 -51.14
CA SER A 155 13.00 10.08 -49.93
C SER A 155 11.86 11.09 -49.95
N LYS A 156 11.22 11.25 -48.79
CA LYS A 156 10.27 12.33 -48.53
C LYS A 156 11.02 13.47 -47.85
N PRO A 157 10.52 14.72 -47.96
CA PRO A 157 11.05 15.81 -47.16
C PRO A 157 11.00 15.43 -45.68
N PHE A 158 12.08 15.74 -44.97
CA PHE A 158 12.15 15.53 -43.53
C PHE A 158 11.08 16.38 -42.85
N GLN A 159 10.22 15.74 -42.06
CA GLN A 159 9.20 16.42 -41.28
C GLN A 159 9.70 16.64 -39.86
N SER A 160 9.79 17.91 -39.45
CA SER A 160 10.14 18.24 -38.07
C SER A 160 8.97 17.98 -37.12
N TYR A 161 9.26 17.83 -35.82
CA TYR A 161 8.22 17.61 -34.81
C TYR A 161 7.21 18.77 -34.74
N SER A 162 7.69 20.01 -34.79
CA SER A 162 6.83 21.21 -34.77
C SER A 162 5.94 21.28 -36.02
N GLU A 163 6.47 20.95 -37.19
CA GLU A 163 5.70 20.90 -38.43
C GLU A 163 4.64 19.80 -38.38
N TRP A 164 4.97 18.61 -37.85
CA TRP A 164 4.00 17.54 -37.66
C TRP A 164 2.86 17.94 -36.72
N LEU A 165 3.16 18.61 -35.59
CA LEU A 165 2.15 19.11 -34.66
C LEU A 165 1.15 20.05 -35.34
N THR A 166 1.67 21.00 -36.11
CA THR A 166 0.87 21.98 -36.85
C THR A 166 0.06 21.32 -37.94
N ILE A 167 0.67 20.49 -38.80
CA ILE A 167 -0.04 19.78 -39.89
C ILE A 167 -1.17 18.90 -39.34
N ASN A 168 -0.95 18.25 -38.20
CA ASN A 168 -1.93 17.35 -37.60
C ASN A 168 -2.95 18.07 -36.71
N ASN A 169 -2.86 19.39 -36.54
CA ASN A 169 -3.70 20.20 -35.65
C ASN A 169 -3.89 19.54 -34.28
N VAL A 170 -2.79 19.04 -33.70
CA VAL A 170 -2.83 18.22 -32.49
C VAL A 170 -3.42 18.99 -31.32
N GLU A 171 -3.05 20.26 -31.17
CA GLU A 171 -3.54 21.14 -30.10
C GLU A 171 -5.05 21.33 -30.16
N GLU A 172 -5.60 21.63 -31.34
CA GLU A 172 -7.05 21.79 -31.52
C GLU A 172 -7.80 20.49 -31.19
N LYS A 173 -7.26 19.34 -31.59
CA LYS A 173 -7.84 18.03 -31.30
C LYS A 173 -7.83 17.74 -29.80
N VAL A 174 -6.74 18.06 -29.11
CA VAL A 174 -6.63 17.92 -27.65
C VAL A 174 -7.62 18.84 -26.94
N ILE A 175 -7.75 20.10 -27.37
CA ILE A 175 -8.73 21.04 -26.81
C ILE A 175 -10.17 20.53 -26.99
N LYS A 176 -10.50 19.98 -28.18
CA LYS A 176 -11.80 19.36 -28.45
C LYS A 176 -12.06 18.18 -27.52
N LEU A 177 -11.10 17.28 -27.34
CA LEU A 177 -11.21 16.15 -26.40
C LEU A 177 -11.41 16.64 -24.96
N GLN A 178 -10.59 17.58 -24.50
CA GLN A 178 -10.69 18.15 -23.15
C GLN A 178 -12.05 18.80 -22.90
N ARG A 179 -12.56 19.57 -23.86
CA ARG A 179 -13.89 20.20 -23.76
C ARG A 179 -15.00 19.16 -23.63
N THR A 180 -14.96 18.11 -24.45
CA THR A 180 -15.97 17.03 -24.43
C THR A 180 -15.93 16.27 -23.11
N VAL A 181 -14.73 15.91 -22.62
CA VAL A 181 -14.56 15.22 -21.34
C VAL A 181 -15.04 16.08 -20.18
N ARG A 182 -14.71 17.38 -20.15
CA ARG A 182 -15.20 18.31 -19.11
C ARG A 182 -16.73 18.41 -19.09
N ARG A 183 -17.37 18.50 -20.26
CA ARG A 183 -18.84 18.49 -20.37
C ARG A 183 -19.43 17.20 -19.84
N TRP A 184 -18.88 16.05 -20.25
CA TRP A 184 -19.35 14.74 -19.82
C TRP A 184 -19.21 14.57 -18.29
N LEU A 185 -18.06 14.92 -17.72
CA LEU A 185 -17.85 14.89 -16.26
C LEU A 185 -18.85 15.78 -15.51
N HIS A 186 -19.18 16.95 -16.04
CA HIS A 186 -20.20 17.82 -15.46
C HIS A 186 -21.60 17.19 -15.49
N GLN A 187 -21.96 16.51 -16.59
CA GLN A 187 -23.23 15.80 -16.69
C GLN A 187 -23.34 14.64 -15.69
N VAL A 188 -22.27 13.84 -15.56
CA VAL A 188 -22.20 12.70 -14.62
C VAL A 188 -22.26 13.15 -13.15
N ARG A 189 -21.78 14.37 -12.84
CA ARG A 189 -21.84 14.92 -11.47
C ARG A 189 -23.20 15.47 -11.09
N ILE A 190 -24.05 15.80 -12.07
CA ILE A 190 -25.38 16.37 -11.85
C ILE A 190 -26.47 15.28 -11.86
N SER A 191 -26.24 14.16 -12.56
CA SER A 191 -27.08 12.95 -12.52
C SER A 191 -26.85 12.13 -11.25
#